data_AF-A0AAV3JGD0-F1
#
_entry.id   AF-A0AAV3JGD0-F1
#
_cell.length_a   1.000
_cell.length_b   1.000
_cell.length_c   1.000
_cell.angle_alpha   90.00
_cell.angle_beta   90.00
_cell.angle_gamma   90.00
#
_symmetry.space_group_name_H-M   'P 1'
#
loop_
_entity.id
_entity.type
_entity.pdbx_description
1 polymer ?
#
loop_
_entity_poly.entity_id
_entity_poly.type
_entity_poly.pdbx_seq_one_letter_code
_entity_poly.pdbx_strand_id
1 'polypeptide(L)' 'MSMIGCFLMVTESTLEDIVRHPKKIEDFVYSEEEDPQTPDPHCDVDKAWQIIHFLLTENSYEGSPPEKESHI' A
#
# COMPACT_ATOMS: atom_id res chain seq x y z
N MET A 1 8.24 7.42 13.74
CA MET A 1 8.45 6.79 12.42
C MET A 1 7.71 7.62 11.39
N SER A 2 8.33 7.97 10.27
CA SER A 2 7.71 8.81 9.23
C SER A 2 7.14 7.91 8.13
N MET A 3 5.87 8.11 7.76
CA MET A 3 5.17 7.28 6.76
C MET A 3 5.75 7.48 5.35
N ILE A 4 5.90 6.39 4.61
CA ILE A 4 6.29 6.37 3.19
C ILE A 4 5.11 5.88 2.35
N GLY A 5 5.09 6.23 1.06
CA GLY A 5 4.09 5.76 0.11
C GLY A 5 4.71 4.85 -0.93
N CYS A 6 4.01 3.77 -1.26
CA CYS A 6 4.41 2.82 -2.29
C CYS A 6 3.18 2.38 -3.08
N PHE A 7 3.29 2.32 -4.41
CA PHE A 7 2.29 1.71 -5.27
C PHE A 7 2.74 0.31 -5.66
N LEU A 8 1.92 -0.70 -5.34
CA LEU A 8 2.18 -2.09 -5.71
C LEU A 8 1.36 -2.46 -6.95
N MET A 9 2.05 -2.88 -8.01
CA MET A 9 1.39 -3.43 -9.20
C MET A 9 0.88 -4.84 -8.90
N VAL A 10 -0.40 -5.10 -9.20
CA VAL A 10 -1.04 -6.40 -8.98
C VAL A 10 -1.78 -6.84 -10.24
N THR A 11 -2.00 -8.15 -10.39
CA THR A 11 -2.88 -8.67 -11.43
C THR A 11 -4.35 -8.37 -11.10
N GLU A 12 -5.20 -8.37 -12.12
CA GLU A 12 -6.65 -8.18 -11.96
C GLU A 12 -7.27 -9.24 -11.03
N SER A 13 -6.84 -10.50 -11.15
CA SER A 13 -7.30 -11.58 -10.27
C SER A 13 -6.95 -11.32 -8.80
N THR A 14 -5.73 -10.84 -8.53
CA THR A 14 -5.29 -10.51 -7.17
C THR A 14 -6.09 -9.33 -6.62
N LEU A 15 -6.35 -8.30 -7.43
CA LEU A 15 -7.18 -7.16 -7.04
C LEU A 15 -8.61 -7.62 -6.69
N GLU A 16 -9.24 -8.45 -7.52
CA GLU A 16 -10.58 -8.99 -7.26
C GLU A 16 -10.63 -9.79 -5.96
N ASP A 17 -9.61 -10.63 -5.70
CA ASP A 17 -9.52 -11.44 -4.49
C ASP A 17 -9.37 -10.59 -3.22
N ILE A 18 -8.57 -9.52 -3.26
CA ILE A 18 -8.41 -8.58 -2.15
C ILE A 18 -9.71 -7.81 -1.91
N VAL A 19 -10.39 -7.34 -2.96
CA VAL A 19 -11.68 -6.63 -2.83
C VAL A 19 -12.75 -7.53 -2.21
N ARG A 20 -12.80 -8.83 -2.58
CA ARG A 20 -13.73 -9.82 -1.99
C ARG A 20 -13.34 -10.20 -0.56
N HIS A 21 -12.05 -10.15 -0.23
CA HIS A 21 -11.53 -10.55 1.07
C HIS A 21 -10.56 -9.51 1.64
N PRO A 22 -11.04 -8.35 2.11
CA PRO A 22 -10.18 -7.24 2.54
C PRO A 22 -9.18 -7.61 3.63
N LYS A 23 -9.48 -8.58 4.48
CA LYS A 23 -8.58 -9.07 5.54
C LYS A 23 -7.27 -9.66 5.01
N LYS A 24 -7.23 -10.10 3.74
CA LYS A 24 -6.02 -10.63 3.11
C LYS A 24 -5.01 -9.54 2.74
N ILE A 25 -5.39 -8.26 2.80
CA ILE A 25 -4.53 -7.18 2.34
C ILE A 25 -3.26 -7.05 3.17
N GLU A 26 -3.34 -7.28 4.48
CA GLU A 26 -2.16 -7.22 5.36
C GLU A 26 -1.18 -8.35 5.01
N ASP A 27 -1.68 -9.59 4.94
CA ASP A 27 -0.86 -10.75 4.57
C ASP A 27 -0.24 -10.58 3.18
N PHE A 28 -0.95 -9.97 2.23
CA PHE A 28 -0.48 -9.73 0.88
C PHE A 28 0.58 -8.61 0.80
N VAL A 29 0.36 -7.48 1.48
CA VAL A 29 1.31 -6.35 1.46
C VAL A 29 2.58 -6.67 2.24
N TYR A 30 2.48 -7.51 3.28
CA TYR A 30 3.62 -7.89 4.12
C TYR A 30 4.15 -9.30 3.81
N SER A 31 3.77 -9.93 2.69
CA SER A 31 4.32 -11.23 2.30
C SER A 31 5.79 -11.08 1.93
N GLU A 32 6.66 -11.90 2.51
CA GLU A 32 8.10 -11.89 2.26
C GLU A 32 8.53 -12.70 1.02
N GLU A 33 7.59 -13.18 0.21
CA GLU A 33 7.88 -13.97 -1.00
C GLU A 33 8.24 -13.06 -2.18
N GLU A 34 9.44 -12.47 -2.13
CA GLU A 34 10.06 -11.86 -3.30
C GLU A 34 10.70 -12.96 -4.16
N ASP A 35 10.13 -13.24 -5.34
CA ASP A 35 10.81 -14.04 -6.36
C ASP A 35 11.93 -13.18 -7.00
N PRO A 36 13.22 -13.52 -6.81
CA PRO A 36 14.33 -12.73 -7.34
C PRO A 36 14.35 -12.61 -8.88
N GLN A 37 13.56 -13.44 -9.59
CA GLN A 37 13.43 -13.38 -11.05
C GLN A 37 12.32 -12.45 -11.51
N THR A 38 11.42 -12.01 -10.62
CA THR A 38 10.37 -11.06 -10.96
C THR A 38 10.88 -9.63 -10.85
N PRO A 39 10.60 -8.75 -11.83
CA PRO A 39 10.85 -7.33 -11.68
C PRO A 39 10.10 -6.81 -10.46
N ASP A 40 10.75 -5.97 -9.66
CA ASP A 40 10.15 -5.33 -8.49
C ASP A 40 8.83 -4.64 -8.89
N PRO A 41 7.66 -5.12 -8.40
CA PRO A 41 6.36 -4.56 -8.72
C PRO A 41 6.06 -3.29 -7.92
N HIS A 42 6.95 -2.88 -7.01
CA HIS A 42 6.80 -1.70 -6.17
C HIS A 42 7.30 -0.43 -6.87
N CYS A 43 6.48 0.61 -6.82
CA CYS A 43 6.87 1.98 -7.14
C CYS A 43 6.90 2.78 -5.85
N ASP A 44 8.09 2.86 -5.24
CA ASP A 44 8.32 3.67 -4.05
C ASP A 44 8.33 5.17 -4.41
N VAL A 45 7.46 5.93 -3.76
CA VAL A 45 7.37 7.39 -3.92
C VAL A 45 7.83 8.13 -2.65
N ASP A 46 8.37 7.43 -1.66
CA ASP A 46 8.88 7.91 -0.37
C ASP A 46 7.97 8.97 0.27
N LYS A 47 8.33 10.26 0.22
CA LYS A 47 7.53 11.38 0.78
C LYS A 47 6.67 12.09 -0.26
N ALA A 48 6.84 11.78 -1.54
CA ALA A 48 6.09 12.41 -2.62
C ALA A 48 4.59 12.04 -2.58
N TRP A 49 4.18 11.00 -1.84
CA TRP A 49 2.77 10.67 -1.65
C TRP A 49 1.94 11.84 -1.11
N GLN A 50 2.53 12.68 -0.24
CA GLN A 50 1.87 13.88 0.31
C GLN A 50 1.56 14.89 -0.80
N ILE A 51 2.50 15.09 -1.73
CA ILE A 51 2.34 16.01 -2.86
C ILE A 51 1.31 15.45 -3.84
N ILE A 52 1.35 14.15 -4.13
CA ILE A 52 0.37 13.48 -4.99
C ILE A 52 -1.05 13.65 -4.41
N HIS A 53 -1.23 13.41 -3.11
CA HIS A 53 -2.50 13.62 -2.43
C HIS A 53 -2.99 15.07 -2.55
N PHE A 54 -2.12 16.04 -2.23
CA PHE A 54 -2.47 17.45 -2.29
C PHE A 54 -2.88 17.90 -3.69
N LEU A 55 -2.15 17.48 -4.72
CA LEU A 55 -2.47 17.84 -6.11
C LEU A 55 -3.80 17.24 -6.59
N LEU A 56 -4.18 16.04 -6.10
CA LEU A 56 -5.41 15.37 -6.50
C LEU A 56 -6.64 15.81 -5.70
N THR A 57 -6.45 16.30 -4.48
CA THR A 57 -7.56 16.60 -3.55
C THR A 57 -7.65 18.07 -3.14
N GLU A 58 -6.66 18.88 -3.54
CA GLU A 58 -6.46 20.28 -3.12
C GLU A 58 -6.31 20.48 -1.60
N ASN A 59 -6.12 19.39 -0.83
CA ASN A 59 -6.03 19.41 0.62
C ASN A 59 -4.85 18.59 1.12
N SER A 60 -4.26 19.01 2.24
CA SER A 60 -3.26 18.22 2.94
C SER A 60 -3.89 16.95 3.51
N TYR A 61 -3.13 15.87 3.60
CA TYR A 61 -3.63 14.66 4.25
C TYR A 61 -3.70 14.87 5.77
N GLU A 62 -4.90 14.81 6.34
CA GLU A 62 -5.16 14.94 7.79
C GLU A 62 -5.48 13.59 8.47
N GLY A 63 -5.38 12.49 7.72
CA GLY A 63 -5.72 11.17 8.25
C GLY A 63 -4.69 10.62 9.25
N SER A 64 -5.14 9.69 10.08
CA SER A 64 -4.26 8.89 10.92
C SER A 64 -3.66 7.75 10.09
N PRO A 65 -2.38 7.40 10.29
CA PRO A 65 -1.83 6.18 9.71
C PRO A 65 -2.67 4.98 10.16
N PRO A 66 -2.76 3.92 9.34
CA PRO A 66 -3.43 2.69 9.77
C PRO A 66 -2.73 2.18 11.04
N GLU A 67 -3.47 2.16 12.14
CA GLU A 67 -3.02 1.55 13.39
C GLU A 67 -3.20 0.04 13.22
N LYS A 68 -2.13 -0.76 13.36
CA LYS A 68 -2.28 -2.21 13.46
C LYS A 68 -3.27 -2.49 14.60
N GLU A 69 -4.39 -3.15 14.31
CA GLU A 69 -5.25 -3.67 15.37
C GLU A 69 -4.38 -4.57 16.26
N SER A 70 -4.15 -4.14 17.49
CA SER A 70 -3.47 -4.95 18.48
C SER A 70 -4.45 -6.03 18.91
N HIS A 71 -4.36 -7.21 18.27
CA HIS A 71 -5.01 -8.41 18.79
C HIS A 71 -4.41 -8.73 20.17
N ILE A 72 -5.11 -8.32 21.22
CA ILE A 72 -4.96 -8.80 22.60
C ILE A 72 -5.92 -9.98 22.79
#